data_AF-A0A925UIW1-F1
#
_entry.id   AF-A0A925UIW1-F1
#
_cell.length_a   1.000
_cell.length_b   1.000
_cell.length_c   1.000
_cell.angle_alpha   90.00
_cell.angle_beta   90.00
_cell.angle_gamma   90.00
#
_symmetry.space_group_name_H-M   'P 1'
#
loop_
_entity.id
_entity.type
_entity.pdbx_description
1 polymer ?
#
loop_
_entity_poly.entity_id
_entity_poly.type
_entity_poly.pdbx_seq_one_letter_code
_entity_poly.pdbx_strand_id
1 'polypeptide(L)'
;YAQMLAFAETLKQRGVLRAVESLANDASATRVQVRGGRQSLVDGPFTEAKEMVGGFFLLDCKTRDEAVAIATECPAAAWCTVEVREVGPCWA
;
A
#
# COMPACT_ATOMS: atom_id res chain seq x y z
N TYR A 1 11.33 4.59 12.07
CA TYR A 1 11.29 3.34 11.28
C TYR A 1 11.26 2.08 12.14
N ALA A 2 12.01 1.98 13.25
CA ALA A 2 12.00 0.79 14.13
C ALA A 2 10.59 0.33 14.56
N GLN A 3 9.68 1.27 14.88
CA GLN A 3 8.29 0.96 15.21
C GLN A 3 7.54 0.28 14.05
N MET A 4 7.77 0.71 12.80
CA MET A 4 7.16 0.09 11.62
C MET A 4 7.68 -1.35 11.41
N LEU A 5 8.97 -1.58 11.65
CA LEU A 5 9.55 -2.93 11.59
C LEU A 5 8.95 -3.85 12.65
N ALA A 6 8.85 -3.37 13.89
CA ALA A 6 8.23 -4.12 14.98
C ALA A 6 6.74 -4.41 14.73
N PHE A 7 6.02 -3.45 14.15
CA PHE A 7 4.63 -3.63 13.74
C PHE A 7 4.49 -4.71 12.67
N ALA A 8 5.30 -4.66 11.59
CA ALA A 8 5.30 -5.69 10.56
C ALA A 8 5.63 -7.08 11.11
N GLU A 9 6.63 -7.19 12.00
CA GLU A 9 6.98 -8.46 12.65
C GLU A 9 5.83 -8.99 13.52
N THR A 10 5.12 -8.11 14.23
CA THR A 10 3.92 -8.49 15.01
C THR A 10 2.82 -9.05 14.10
N LEU A 11 2.55 -8.42 12.96
CA LEU A 11 1.55 -8.92 11.99
C LEU A 11 1.96 -10.25 11.36
N LYS A 12 3.27 -10.45 11.13
CA LYS A 12 3.83 -11.72 10.68
C LYS A 12 3.62 -12.82 11.72
N GLN A 13 3.90 -12.55 12.99
CA GLN A 13 3.70 -13.49 14.09
C GLN A 13 2.22 -13.85 14.31
N ARG A 14 1.32 -12.87 14.09
CA ARG A 14 -0.14 -13.09 14.08
C ARG A 14 -0.62 -13.94 12.90
N GLY A 15 0.21 -14.17 11.88
CA GLY A 15 -0.12 -14.94 10.69
C GLY A 15 -1.01 -14.22 9.68
N VAL A 16 -1.25 -12.91 9.86
CA VAL A 16 -2.12 -12.11 8.99
C VAL A 16 -1.35 -11.38 7.87
N LEU A 17 -0.03 -11.23 7.99
CA LEU A 17 0.77 -10.51 7.00
C LEU A 17 1.01 -11.36 5.75
N ARG A 18 0.56 -10.87 4.58
CA ARG A 18 0.85 -11.49 3.27
C ARG A 18 2.00 -10.80 2.54
N ALA A 19 2.04 -9.46 2.58
CA ALA A 19 3.13 -8.67 2.03
C ALA A 19 3.18 -7.29 2.71
N VAL A 20 4.36 -6.67 2.73
CA VAL A 20 4.55 -5.28 3.15
C VAL A 20 5.76 -4.72 2.42
N GLU A 21 5.61 -3.55 1.82
CA GLU A 21 6.73 -2.86 1.19
C GLU A 21 6.59 -1.35 1.35
N SER A 22 7.73 -0.68 1.54
CA SER A 22 7.81 0.77 1.29
C SER A 22 8.03 0.99 -0.20
N LEU A 23 7.34 1.97 -0.78
CA LEU A 23 7.60 2.36 -2.15
C LEU A 23 8.89 3.17 -2.22
N ALA A 24 9.63 2.99 -3.32
CA ALA A 24 10.78 3.83 -3.63
C ALA A 24 10.33 5.27 -3.93
N ASN A 25 11.28 6.20 -3.99
CA ASN A 25 11.03 7.59 -4.36
C ASN A 25 10.27 7.68 -5.70
N ASP A 26 9.24 8.52 -5.77
CA ASP A 26 8.46 8.83 -6.97
C ASP A 26 9.30 9.14 -8.21
N ALA A 27 10.52 9.66 -8.04
CA ALA A 27 11.46 9.87 -9.14
C ALA A 27 11.84 8.58 -9.90
N SER A 28 11.65 7.40 -9.31
CA SER A 28 11.86 6.11 -9.98
C SER A 28 10.60 5.54 -10.65
N ALA A 29 9.46 6.23 -10.57
CA ALA A 29 8.21 5.75 -11.15
C ALA A 29 8.13 6.08 -12.65
N THR A 30 7.46 5.20 -13.41
CA THR A 30 7.11 5.41 -14.80
C THR A 30 5.66 5.00 -15.02
N ARG A 31 4.85 5.91 -15.57
CA ARG A 31 3.48 5.63 -16.01
C ARG A 31 3.48 5.10 -17.44
N VAL A 32 2.72 4.04 -17.65
CA VAL A 32 2.58 3.38 -18.94
C VAL A 32 1.12 3.44 -19.39
N GLN A 33 0.87 3.87 -20.63
CA GLN A 33 -0.44 3.81 -21.25
C GLN A 33 -0.32 3.26 -22.68
N VAL A 34 -1.24 2.37 -23.06
CA VAL A 34 -1.35 1.85 -24.44
C VAL A 34 -2.74 2.14 -24.98
N ARG A 35 -2.83 2.89 -26.10
CA ARG A 35 -4.09 3.21 -26.77
C ARG A 35 -3.93 3.04 -28.28
N GLY A 36 -4.85 2.29 -28.89
CA GLY A 36 -4.82 2.03 -30.34
C GLY A 36 -3.50 1.40 -30.82
N GLY A 37 -2.87 0.55 -30.01
CA GLY A 37 -1.58 -0.07 -30.32
C GLY A 37 -0.35 0.82 -30.12
N ARG A 38 -0.51 2.09 -29.71
CA ARG A 38 0.60 3.00 -29.42
C ARG A 38 0.88 3.10 -27.92
N GLN A 39 2.15 2.95 -27.55
CA GLN A 39 2.63 3.09 -26.18
C GLN A 39 2.98 4.56 -25.88
N SER A 40 2.68 5.00 -24.65
CA SER A 40 3.07 6.27 -24.05
C SER A 40 3.71 5.99 -22.69
N LEU A 41 4.91 6.52 -22.48
CA LEU A 41 5.68 6.40 -21.25
C LEU A 41 5.89 7.80 -20.67
N VAL A 42 5.58 7.99 -19.39
CA VAL A 42 5.75 9.27 -18.71
C VAL A 42 6.40 9.05 -17.36
N ASP A 43 7.55 9.67 -17.14
CA ASP A 43 8.25 9.60 -15.86
C ASP A 43 7.46 10.28 -14.74
N GLY A 44 7.68 9.81 -13.52
CA GLY A 44 7.05 10.33 -12.32
C GLY A 44 5.85 9.51 -11.85
N PRO A 45 5.27 9.91 -10.70
CA PRO A 45 4.23 9.17 -10.02
C PRO A 45 2.91 9.22 -10.80
N PHE A 46 1.95 8.38 -10.38
CA PHE A 46 0.65 8.26 -11.04
C PHE A 46 -0.08 9.62 -11.20
N THR A 47 0.02 10.48 -10.18
CA THR A 47 -0.64 11.79 -10.06
C THR A 47 0.34 12.87 -9.59
N GLU A 48 0.13 14.13 -10.01
CA GLU A 48 0.61 15.28 -9.24
C GLU A 48 -0.29 15.44 -8.01
N ALA A 49 -0.11 14.60 -6.99
CA ALA A 49 -0.96 14.60 -5.82
C ALA A 49 -0.36 15.40 -4.66
N LYS A 50 -1.25 16.01 -3.86
CA LYS A 50 -0.92 16.58 -2.56
C LYS A 50 -0.50 15.53 -1.53
N GLU A 51 -0.85 14.26 -1.80
CA GLU A 51 -0.61 13.11 -0.93
C GLU A 51 0.02 11.99 -1.76
N MET A 52 1.11 11.41 -1.25
CA MET A 52 1.85 10.32 -1.90
C MET A 52 1.61 9.01 -1.14
N VAL A 53 1.53 7.89 -1.87
CA VAL A 53 1.48 6.56 -1.27
C VAL A 53 2.91 6.14 -0.94
N GLY A 54 3.26 6.06 0.34
CA GLY A 54 4.62 5.69 0.77
C GLY A 54 4.88 4.18 0.86
N GLY A 55 3.84 3.34 0.81
CA GLY A 55 3.94 1.91 1.04
C GLY A 55 2.59 1.26 1.22
N PHE A 56 2.58 -0.06 1.41
CA PHE A 56 1.37 -0.82 1.67
C PHE A 56 1.61 -1.98 2.62
N PHE A 57 0.52 -2.42 3.26
CA PHE A 57 0.41 -3.73 3.92
C PHE A 57 -0.69 -4.51 3.21
N LEU A 58 -0.39 -5.74 2.80
CA LEU A 58 -1.38 -6.70 2.34
C LEU A 58 -1.62 -7.70 3.48
N LEU A 59 -2.84 -7.70 3.99
CA LEU A 59 -3.23 -8.51 5.14
C LEU A 59 -4.33 -9.49 4.74
N ASP A 60 -4.28 -10.69 5.33
CA ASP A 60 -5.34 -11.68 5.28
C ASP A 60 -6.07 -11.67 6.62
N CYS A 61 -7.16 -10.89 6.67
CA CYS A 61 -8.01 -10.70 7.84
C CYS A 61 -9.32 -11.45 7.64
N LYS A 62 -9.92 -11.92 8.74
CA LYS A 62 -11.23 -12.59 8.72
C LYS A 62 -12.37 -11.64 8.42
N THR A 63 -12.24 -10.38 8.83
CA THR A 63 -13.28 -9.36 8.64
C THR A 63 -12.68 -7.99 8.33
N ARG A 64 -13.49 -7.12 7.73
CA ARG A 64 -13.14 -5.70 7.53
C ARG A 64 -12.83 -5.00 8.86
N ASP A 65 -13.57 -5.30 9.91
CA ASP A 65 -13.38 -4.66 11.22
C ASP A 65 -12.04 -5.05 11.84
N GLU A 66 -11.58 -6.30 11.66
CA GLU A 66 -10.23 -6.71 12.05
C GLU A 66 -9.17 -5.90 11.29
N ALA A 67 -9.33 -5.72 9.97
CA ALA A 67 -8.40 -4.93 9.17
C ALA A 67 -8.36 -3.45 9.61
N VAL A 68 -9.52 -2.86 9.92
CA VAL A 68 -9.61 -1.48 10.43
C VAL A 68 -8.95 -1.36 11.81
N ALA A 69 -9.19 -2.32 12.72
CA ALA A 69 -8.54 -2.33 14.02
C ALA A 69 -7.01 -2.41 13.90
N ILE A 70 -6.49 -3.29 13.04
CA ILE A 70 -5.05 -3.36 12.75
C ILE A 70 -4.54 -2.04 12.17
N ALA A 71 -5.28 -1.39 11.28
CA ALA A 71 -4.87 -0.11 10.71
C ALA A 71 -4.73 1.00 11.76
N THR A 72 -5.55 0.99 12.82
CA THR A 72 -5.41 1.93 13.94
C THR A 72 -4.18 1.66 14.82
N GLU A 73 -3.63 0.45 14.81
CA GLU A 73 -2.39 0.09 15.50
C GLU A 73 -1.14 0.48 14.70
N CYS A 74 -1.28 0.76 13.40
CA CYS A 74 -0.18 1.11 12.52
C CYS A 74 0.48 2.42 12.99
N PRO A 75 1.79 2.44 13.28
CA PRO A 75 2.47 3.66 13.72
C PRO A 75 2.32 4.83 12.75
N ALA A 76 2.16 4.53 11.45
CA ALA A 76 1.99 5.54 10.41
C ALA A 76 0.69 6.35 10.55
N ALA A 77 -0.36 5.77 11.15
CA ALA A 77 -1.64 6.45 11.35
C ALA A 77 -1.54 7.71 12.24
N ALA A 78 -0.46 7.86 13.00
CA ALA A 78 -0.21 9.04 13.82
C ALA A 78 0.27 10.28 13.03
N TRP A 79 0.79 10.09 11.80
CA TRP A 79 1.37 11.18 11.00
C TRP A 79 0.98 11.16 9.52
N CYS A 80 0.30 10.13 9.04
CA CYS A 80 -0.28 10.08 7.71
C CYS A 80 -1.59 9.29 7.70
N THR A 81 -2.32 9.38 6.60
CA THR A 81 -3.55 8.62 6.39
C THR A 81 -3.22 7.16 6.05
N VAL A 82 -3.88 6.22 6.73
CA VAL A 82 -3.89 4.80 6.36
C VAL A 82 -5.26 4.48 5.78
N GLU A 83 -5.31 4.20 4.49
CA GLU A 83 -6.54 3.77 3.83
C GLU A 83 -6.68 2.24 3.91
N VAL A 84 -7.86 1.76 4.33
CA VAL A 84 -8.17 0.32 4.41
C VAL A 84 -9.12 -0.04 3.28
N ARG A 85 -8.68 -0.93 2.38
CA ARG A 85 -9.44 -1.35 1.21
C ARG A 85 -9.32 -2.85 1.00
N GLU A 86 -10.47 -3.50 0.76
CA GLU A 86 -10.53 -4.91 0.39
C GLU A 86 -10.01 -5.12 -1.03
N VAL A 87 -9.34 -6.26 -1.27
CA VAL A 87 -8.92 -6.65 -2.62
C VAL A 87 -10.13 -7.11 -3.44
N GLY A 88 -10.24 -6.60 -4.67
CA GLY A 88 -11.25 -7.06 -5.63
C GLY A 88 -10.70 -8.12 -6.58
N PRO A 89 -11.54 -9.01 -7.13
CA PRO A 89 -11.11 -9.96 -8.15
C PRO A 89 -10.67 -9.22 -9.43
N CYS A 90 -9.50 -9.58 -9.96
CA CYS A 90 -9.03 -9.11 -11.27
C CYS A 90 -9.42 -10.05 -12.42
N TRP A 91 -10.01 -11.19 -12.09
CA TRP A 91 -10.54 -12.19 -13.00
C TRP A 91 -12.01 -12.42 -12.61
N ALA A 92 -12.92 -12.02 -13.48
CA ALA A 92 -14.34 -12.37 -13.43
C ALA A 92 -14.80 -12.58 -14.87
#